data_AF-A0A969KWA5-F1
#
_entry.id   AF-A0A969KWA5-F1
#
_cell.length_a   1.000
_cell.length_b   1.000
_cell.length_c   1.000
_cell.angle_alpha   90.00
_cell.angle_beta   90.00
_cell.angle_gamma   90.00
#
_symmetry.space_group_name_H-M   'P 1'
#
loop_
_entity.id
_entity.type
_entity.pdbx_description
1 polymer ?
#
loop_
_entity_poly.entity_id
_entity_poly.type
_entity_poly.pdbx_seq_one_letter_code
_entity_poly.pdbx_strand_id
1 'polypeptide(L)'
;MGQNLGRVPIWAIASIVLSFLPTSPASLVDLLDFIARFLQDETEIATGGIRDRIRQRIAYALSDVLQEGNYDRVTVLAHSAGVLIGIDLLADYRPKVTKPIRFLSMGGQIELLSYRSPWIAEESIRCVENGALTSWEDFYSKQDWFSTKTPTPRSPHATKFSTLQVQLRAPLSKQLTGETHAIYFFDPGLLSRLLEW
;
A
#
# COMPACT_ATOMS: atom_id res chain seq x y z
N MET A 1 46.26 -2.33 -22.93
CA MET A 1 45.50 -2.89 -21.78
C MET A 1 44.67 -1.77 -21.19
N GLY A 2 43.34 -1.88 -21.24
CA GLY A 2 42.46 -0.90 -20.61
C GLY A 2 41.31 -0.47 -21.52
N GLN A 3 40.16 -1.11 -21.35
CA GLN A 3 38.80 -0.58 -21.52
C GLN A 3 37.82 -1.75 -21.42
N ASN A 4 37.35 -2.03 -20.20
CA ASN A 4 36.15 -2.86 -19.94
C ASN A 4 35.67 -2.69 -18.49
N LEU A 5 35.59 -1.44 -17.99
CA LEU A 5 34.92 -1.11 -16.72
C LEU A 5 33.48 -0.61 -16.94
N GLY A 6 32.90 -0.85 -18.13
CA GLY A 6 31.78 -0.05 -18.63
C GLY A 6 30.38 -0.64 -18.50
N ARG A 7 30.18 -1.85 -17.98
CA ARG A 7 28.82 -2.44 -17.86
C ARG A 7 28.74 -3.39 -16.68
N VAL A 8 28.65 -2.85 -15.46
CA VAL A 8 28.09 -3.64 -14.37
C VAL A 8 26.64 -3.93 -14.76
N PRO A 9 26.23 -5.20 -14.96
CA PRO A 9 24.85 -5.50 -15.33
C PRO A 9 23.93 -5.01 -14.22
N ILE A 10 22.78 -4.43 -14.60
CA ILE A 10 21.79 -3.90 -13.63
C ILE A 10 21.44 -4.96 -12.58
N TRP A 11 21.42 -6.25 -12.97
CA TRP A 11 21.25 -7.37 -12.07
C TRP A 11 22.33 -7.50 -10.99
N ALA A 12 23.59 -7.17 -11.28
CA ALA A 12 24.65 -7.19 -10.25
C ALA A 12 24.49 -6.05 -9.24
N ILE A 13 24.06 -4.86 -9.69
CA ILE A 13 23.74 -3.75 -8.78
C ILE A 13 22.52 -4.12 -7.92
N ALA A 14 21.48 -4.70 -8.53
CA ALA A 14 20.31 -5.19 -7.83
C ALA A 14 20.69 -6.26 -6.79
N SER A 15 21.51 -7.25 -7.15
CA SER A 15 21.98 -8.29 -6.22
C SER A 15 22.79 -7.73 -5.05
N ILE A 16 23.64 -6.72 -5.29
CA ILE A 16 24.38 -6.04 -4.22
C ILE A 16 23.40 -5.32 -3.29
N VAL A 17 22.43 -4.55 -3.82
CA VAL A 17 21.41 -3.87 -3.01
C VAL A 17 20.57 -4.87 -2.21
N LEU A 18 20.15 -5.97 -2.84
CA LEU A 18 19.40 -7.05 -2.19
C LEU A 18 20.19 -7.73 -1.07
N SER A 19 21.53 -7.82 -1.19
CA SER A 19 22.38 -8.41 -0.14
C SER A 19 22.44 -7.58 1.14
N PHE A 20 22.10 -6.28 1.07
CA PHE A 20 22.04 -5.39 2.23
C PHE A 20 20.66 -5.33 2.86
N LEU A 21 19.64 -6.00 2.32
CA LEU A 21 18.33 -6.07 2.96
C LEU A 21 18.41 -7.03 4.17
N PRO A 22 17.93 -6.63 5.36
CA PRO A 22 17.90 -7.43 6.58
C PRO A 22 16.73 -8.43 6.56
N THR A 23 15.89 -8.38 5.52
CA THR A 23 14.85 -9.37 5.27
C THR A 23 15.45 -10.58 4.56
N SER A 24 14.97 -11.78 4.88
CA SER A 24 15.43 -12.96 4.16
C SER A 24 15.09 -12.79 2.66
N PRO A 25 16.01 -13.13 1.74
CA PRO A 25 15.72 -13.09 0.30
C PRO A 25 14.44 -13.85 -0.07
N ALA A 26 14.14 -14.92 0.67
CA ALA A 26 12.90 -15.68 0.54
C ALA A 26 11.66 -14.82 0.79
N SER A 27 11.62 -14.07 1.89
CA SER A 27 10.47 -13.20 2.22
C SER A 27 10.22 -12.11 1.17
N LEU A 28 11.28 -11.58 0.55
CA LEU A 28 11.13 -10.61 -0.53
C LEU A 28 10.59 -11.28 -1.80
N VAL A 29 11.09 -12.46 -2.14
CA VAL A 29 10.58 -13.26 -3.27
C VAL A 29 9.11 -13.61 -3.06
N ASP A 30 8.74 -14.05 -1.87
CA ASP A 30 7.35 -14.38 -1.52
C ASP A 30 6.43 -13.15 -1.63
N LEU A 31 6.89 -11.98 -1.20
CA LEU A 31 6.14 -10.72 -1.35
C LEU A 31 5.96 -10.36 -2.83
N LEU A 32 7.00 -10.47 -3.64
CA LEU A 32 6.94 -10.16 -5.07
C LEU A 32 6.06 -11.16 -5.83
N ASP A 33 6.16 -12.45 -5.50
CA ASP A 33 5.28 -13.50 -6.02
C ASP A 33 3.84 -13.20 -5.66
N PHE A 34 3.56 -12.91 -4.39
CA PHE A 34 2.24 -12.52 -3.94
C PHE A 34 1.68 -11.31 -4.72
N ILE A 35 2.45 -10.23 -4.86
CA ILE A 35 2.03 -9.05 -5.61
C ILE A 35 1.75 -9.43 -7.07
N ALA A 36 2.62 -10.20 -7.71
CA ALA A 36 2.42 -10.62 -9.10
C ALA A 36 1.13 -11.41 -9.27
N ARG A 37 0.89 -12.41 -8.41
CA ARG A 37 -0.32 -13.24 -8.40
C ARG A 37 -1.57 -12.41 -8.11
N PHE A 38 -1.48 -11.47 -7.17
CA PHE A 38 -2.56 -10.53 -6.86
C PHE A 38 -2.91 -9.63 -8.03
N LEU A 39 -1.91 -9.07 -8.71
CA LEU A 39 -2.10 -8.20 -9.86
C LEU A 39 -2.72 -8.92 -11.07
N GLN A 40 -2.41 -10.20 -11.24
CA GLN A 40 -2.95 -11.05 -12.30
C GLN A 40 -4.28 -11.69 -11.93
N ASP A 41 -4.74 -11.49 -10.68
CA ASP A 41 -5.86 -12.22 -10.08
C ASP A 41 -5.81 -13.73 -10.38
N GLU A 42 -4.62 -14.31 -10.12
CA GLU A 42 -4.37 -15.70 -10.48
C GLU A 42 -5.40 -16.63 -9.82
N THR A 43 -5.98 -17.49 -10.64
CA THR A 43 -7.02 -18.43 -10.24
C THR A 43 -6.39 -19.76 -9.82
N GLU A 44 -6.70 -20.20 -8.62
CA GLU A 44 -6.46 -21.59 -8.21
C GLU A 44 -7.73 -22.39 -8.51
N ILE A 45 -7.57 -23.54 -9.19
CA ILE A 45 -8.63 -24.37 -9.80
C ILE A 45 -9.83 -24.64 -8.88
N ALA A 46 -9.65 -24.62 -7.55
CA ALA A 46 -10.68 -24.92 -6.56
C ALA A 46 -11.22 -23.71 -5.77
N THR A 47 -10.59 -22.53 -5.85
CA THR A 47 -10.85 -21.45 -4.87
C THR A 47 -11.07 -20.06 -5.47
N GLY A 48 -11.00 -19.92 -6.80
CA GLY A 48 -11.16 -18.64 -7.49
C GLY A 48 -9.90 -17.75 -7.44
N GLY A 49 -10.04 -16.52 -7.91
CA GLY A 49 -8.97 -15.52 -8.00
C GLY A 49 -8.44 -15.08 -6.63
N ILE A 50 -7.13 -14.96 -6.48
CA ILE A 50 -6.51 -14.51 -5.22
C ILE A 50 -6.95 -13.09 -4.80
N ARG A 51 -7.16 -12.18 -5.75
CA ARG A 51 -7.62 -10.80 -5.49
C ARG A 51 -9.02 -10.82 -4.87
N ASP A 52 -9.93 -11.55 -5.52
CA ASP A 52 -11.31 -11.69 -5.06
C ASP A 52 -11.41 -12.36 -3.68
N ARG A 53 -10.64 -13.42 -3.43
CA ARG A 53 -10.60 -14.09 -2.12
C ARG A 53 -10.17 -13.14 -1.00
N ILE A 54 -9.11 -12.38 -1.23
CA ILE A 54 -8.58 -11.42 -0.25
C ILE A 54 -9.59 -10.30 -0.03
N ARG A 55 -10.15 -9.75 -1.12
CA ARG A 55 -11.19 -8.73 -1.04
C ARG A 55 -12.36 -9.20 -0.21
N GLN A 56 -12.90 -10.39 -0.48
CA GLN A 56 -14.01 -10.96 0.27
C GLN A 56 -13.67 -11.13 1.75
N ARG A 57 -12.52 -11.71 2.06
CA ARG A 57 -12.10 -11.95 3.46
C ARG A 57 -12.02 -10.65 4.26
N ILE A 58 -11.44 -9.60 3.69
CA ILE A 58 -11.31 -8.32 4.39
C ILE A 58 -12.66 -7.59 4.42
N ALA A 59 -13.47 -7.69 3.37
CA ALA A 59 -14.83 -7.15 3.36
C ALA A 59 -15.71 -7.76 4.46
N TYR A 60 -15.60 -9.08 4.71
CA TYR A 60 -16.28 -9.73 5.82
C TYR A 60 -15.81 -9.19 7.16
N ALA A 61 -14.49 -9.18 7.42
CA ALA A 61 -13.94 -8.66 8.67
C ALA A 61 -14.34 -7.19 8.93
N LEU A 62 -14.30 -6.33 7.92
CA LEU A 62 -14.74 -4.95 8.03
C LEU A 62 -16.25 -4.84 8.29
N SER A 63 -17.05 -5.68 7.64
CA SER A 63 -18.50 -5.72 7.83
C SER A 63 -18.87 -6.15 9.25
N ASP A 64 -18.16 -7.12 9.82
CA ASP A 64 -18.36 -7.58 11.19
C ASP A 64 -18.06 -6.46 12.18
N VAL A 65 -16.92 -5.77 12.03
CA VAL A 65 -16.56 -4.60 12.86
C VAL A 65 -17.62 -3.49 12.78
N LEU A 66 -18.12 -3.21 11.58
CA LEU A 66 -19.13 -2.17 11.36
C LEU A 66 -20.51 -2.55 11.91
N GLN A 67 -20.85 -3.84 11.97
CA GLN A 67 -22.15 -4.32 12.46
C GLN A 67 -22.16 -4.53 13.97
N GLU A 68 -21.13 -5.17 14.51
CA GLU A 68 -21.08 -5.60 15.92
C GLU A 68 -20.60 -4.48 16.85
N GLY A 69 -19.73 -3.59 16.35
CA GLY A 69 -19.16 -2.53 17.16
C GLY A 69 -20.06 -1.30 17.26
N ASN A 70 -20.19 -0.73 18.45
CA ASN A 70 -20.80 0.59 18.64
C ASN A 70 -19.75 1.71 18.46
N TYR A 71 -19.24 1.85 17.25
CA TYR A 71 -18.25 2.87 16.88
C TYR A 71 -18.89 3.99 16.07
N ASP A 72 -18.52 5.23 16.36
CA ASP A 72 -18.93 6.41 15.59
C ASP A 72 -18.26 6.47 14.20
N ARG A 73 -17.06 5.89 14.08
CA ARG A 73 -16.25 5.84 12.86
C ARG A 73 -15.32 4.64 12.89
N VAL A 74 -14.97 4.11 11.73
CA VAL A 74 -13.93 3.08 11.56
C VAL A 74 -12.78 3.62 10.73
N THR A 75 -11.55 3.37 11.16
CA THR A 75 -10.33 3.69 10.40
C THR A 75 -9.72 2.41 9.85
N VAL A 76 -9.61 2.31 8.53
CA VAL A 76 -8.83 1.27 7.86
C VAL A 76 -7.40 1.77 7.72
N LEU A 77 -6.47 1.07 8.36
CA LEU A 77 -5.03 1.34 8.24
C LEU A 77 -4.40 0.28 7.34
N ALA A 78 -3.70 0.73 6.31
CA ALA A 78 -2.98 -0.14 5.39
C ALA A 78 -1.51 0.27 5.27
N HIS A 79 -0.64 -0.73 5.22
CA HIS A 79 0.80 -0.54 5.08
C HIS A 79 1.35 -1.41 3.95
N SER A 80 2.36 -0.90 3.24
CA SER A 80 3.06 -1.65 2.19
C SER A 80 2.09 -2.18 1.11
N ALA A 81 2.19 -3.46 0.74
CA ALA A 81 1.26 -4.13 -0.17
C ALA A 81 -0.21 -4.09 0.30
N GLY A 82 -0.44 -3.97 1.60
CA GLY A 82 -1.78 -3.77 2.16
C GLY A 82 -2.47 -2.52 1.63
N VAL A 83 -1.72 -1.50 1.19
CA VAL A 83 -2.31 -0.28 0.59
C VAL A 83 -3.03 -0.61 -0.70
N LEU A 84 -2.44 -1.43 -1.57
CA LEU A 84 -3.08 -1.87 -2.81
C LEU A 84 -4.37 -2.65 -2.50
N ILE A 85 -4.29 -3.56 -1.52
CA ILE A 85 -5.44 -4.37 -1.10
C ILE A 85 -6.55 -3.49 -0.50
N GLY A 86 -6.18 -2.48 0.31
CA GLY A 86 -7.11 -1.53 0.90
C GLY A 86 -7.83 -0.68 -0.14
N ILE A 87 -7.10 -0.19 -1.15
CA ILE A 87 -7.67 0.52 -2.30
C ILE A 87 -8.66 -0.38 -3.05
N ASP A 88 -8.21 -1.59 -3.39
CA ASP A 88 -9.01 -2.57 -4.11
C ASP A 88 -10.30 -2.95 -3.37
N LEU A 89 -10.21 -3.14 -2.05
CA LEU A 89 -11.37 -3.37 -1.20
C LEU A 89 -12.31 -2.16 -1.20
N LEU A 90 -11.79 -0.98 -0.86
CA LEU A 90 -12.60 0.20 -0.62
C LEU A 90 -13.16 0.81 -1.91
N ALA A 91 -12.64 0.48 -3.08
CA ALA A 91 -13.27 0.85 -4.35
C ALA A 91 -14.72 0.32 -4.45
N ASP A 92 -14.91 -0.94 -4.05
CA ASP A 92 -16.19 -1.65 -4.20
C ASP A 92 -16.90 -2.00 -2.91
N TYR A 93 -16.30 -1.69 -1.77
CA TYR A 93 -16.94 -1.92 -0.49
C TYR A 93 -18.20 -1.06 -0.35
N ARG A 94 -19.35 -1.71 -0.13
CA ARG A 94 -20.65 -1.07 0.12
C ARG A 94 -21.20 -1.62 1.44
N PRO A 95 -20.99 -0.91 2.56
CA PRO A 95 -21.44 -1.41 3.86
C PRO A 95 -22.96 -1.39 3.94
N LYS A 96 -23.55 -2.38 4.62
CA LYS A 96 -24.99 -2.41 4.93
C LYS A 96 -25.39 -1.36 5.97
N VAL A 97 -24.45 -1.00 6.85
CA VAL A 97 -24.63 0.01 7.89
C VAL A 97 -23.80 1.23 7.51
N THR A 98 -24.44 2.39 7.40
CA THR A 98 -23.78 3.64 7.00
C THR A 98 -23.01 4.24 8.17
N LYS A 99 -21.80 3.70 8.43
CA LYS A 99 -20.82 4.30 9.34
C LYS A 99 -19.68 4.93 8.54
N PRO A 100 -19.21 6.14 8.91
CA PRO A 100 -18.05 6.77 8.30
C PRO A 100 -16.81 5.87 8.31
N ILE A 101 -16.14 5.78 7.17
CA ILE A 101 -14.85 5.09 7.03
C ILE A 101 -13.76 6.12 6.70
N ARG A 102 -12.69 6.12 7.48
CA ARG A 102 -11.43 6.80 7.16
C ARG A 102 -10.42 5.78 6.66
N PHE A 103 -9.68 6.11 5.61
CA PHE A 103 -8.61 5.27 5.09
C PHE A 103 -7.25 5.94 5.30
N LEU A 104 -6.31 5.22 5.87
CA LEU A 104 -4.94 5.67 6.04
C LEU A 104 -4.02 4.66 5.38
N SER A 105 -3.26 5.12 4.40
CA SER A 105 -2.26 4.31 3.73
C SER A 105 -0.87 4.79 4.07
N MET A 106 0.06 3.85 4.23
CA MET A 106 1.44 4.15 4.60
C MET A 106 2.39 3.29 3.81
N GLY A 107 3.41 3.90 3.22
CA GLY A 107 4.47 3.14 2.56
C GLY A 107 3.99 2.35 1.34
N GLY A 108 2.90 2.74 0.68
CA GLY A 108 2.41 2.04 -0.52
C GLY A 108 3.31 2.27 -1.74
N GLN A 109 3.26 1.38 -2.73
CA GLN A 109 3.96 1.52 -4.03
C GLN A 109 3.00 1.87 -5.19
N ILE A 110 1.96 2.64 -4.90
CA ILE A 110 0.82 2.77 -5.83
C ILE A 110 1.19 3.45 -7.15
N GLU A 111 2.07 4.45 -7.16
CA GLU A 111 2.53 5.07 -8.42
C GLU A 111 3.25 4.06 -9.32
N LEU A 112 4.20 3.29 -8.77
CA LEU A 112 4.91 2.27 -9.53
C LEU A 112 3.96 1.17 -10.04
N LEU A 113 3.07 0.69 -9.17
CA LEU A 113 2.13 -0.38 -9.51
C LEU A 113 1.10 0.09 -10.53
N SER A 114 0.59 1.31 -10.42
CA SER A 114 -0.38 1.89 -11.36
C SER A 114 0.20 2.06 -12.77
N TYR A 115 1.51 2.30 -12.89
CA TYR A 115 2.19 2.31 -14.19
C TYR A 115 2.22 0.92 -14.84
N ARG A 116 2.37 -0.14 -14.04
CA ARG A 116 2.40 -1.55 -14.50
C ARG A 116 1.00 -2.12 -14.77
N SER A 117 0.00 -1.68 -14.01
CA SER A 117 -1.35 -2.22 -14.01
C SER A 117 -2.35 -1.07 -13.94
N PRO A 118 -2.86 -0.59 -15.10
CA PRO A 118 -3.70 0.61 -15.18
C PRO A 118 -4.96 0.56 -14.31
N TRP A 119 -5.52 -0.64 -14.09
CA TRP A 119 -6.69 -0.84 -13.25
C TRP A 119 -6.51 -0.29 -11.83
N ILE A 120 -5.28 -0.24 -11.30
CA ILE A 120 -5.02 0.29 -9.94
C ILE A 120 -5.34 1.78 -9.85
N ALA A 121 -5.08 2.54 -10.92
CA ALA A 121 -5.46 3.95 -10.97
C ALA A 121 -6.98 4.11 -10.99
N GLU A 122 -7.68 3.21 -11.70
CA GLU A 122 -9.15 3.17 -11.74
C GLU A 122 -9.73 2.84 -10.36
N GLU A 123 -9.19 1.84 -9.66
CA GLU A 123 -9.62 1.52 -8.28
C GLU A 123 -9.28 2.63 -7.30
N SER A 124 -8.18 3.36 -7.48
CA SER A 124 -7.86 4.52 -6.66
C SER A 124 -8.91 5.63 -6.82
N ILE A 125 -9.41 5.84 -8.05
CA ILE A 125 -10.53 6.76 -8.32
C ILE A 125 -11.80 6.25 -7.63
N ARG A 126 -12.18 4.99 -7.85
CA ARG A 126 -13.38 4.38 -7.25
C ARG A 126 -13.34 4.38 -5.73
N CYS A 127 -12.16 4.18 -5.14
CA CYS A 127 -11.93 4.25 -3.69
C CYS A 127 -12.28 5.64 -3.15
N VAL A 128 -11.76 6.71 -3.76
CA VAL A 128 -12.10 8.09 -3.37
C VAL A 128 -13.58 8.40 -3.58
N GLU A 129 -14.17 7.85 -4.63
CA GLU A 129 -15.59 8.02 -4.96
C GLU A 129 -16.53 7.21 -4.06
N ASN A 130 -16.01 6.30 -3.24
CA ASN A 130 -16.82 5.53 -2.32
C ASN A 130 -17.57 6.46 -1.34
N GLY A 131 -18.89 6.35 -1.33
CA GLY A 131 -19.77 7.13 -0.46
C GLY A 131 -19.58 6.86 1.04
N ALA A 132 -19.11 5.67 1.41
CA ALA A 132 -18.80 5.34 2.80
C ALA A 132 -17.47 5.97 3.29
N LEU A 133 -16.58 6.31 2.35
CA LEU A 133 -15.28 6.87 2.65
C LEU A 133 -15.40 8.39 2.88
N THR A 134 -15.01 8.84 4.07
CA THR A 134 -14.97 10.26 4.43
C THR A 134 -13.66 10.93 4.08
N SER A 135 -12.54 10.22 4.26
CA SER A 135 -11.21 10.72 3.94
C SER A 135 -10.24 9.58 3.66
N TRP A 136 -9.25 9.86 2.83
CA TRP A 136 -8.09 9.02 2.58
C TRP A 136 -6.82 9.86 2.70
N GLU A 137 -5.98 9.56 3.67
CA GLU A 137 -4.66 10.18 3.80
C GLU A 137 -3.57 9.16 3.49
N ASP A 138 -2.72 9.50 2.51
CA ASP A 138 -1.61 8.67 2.06
C ASP A 138 -0.28 9.22 2.57
N PHE A 139 0.43 8.41 3.35
CA PHE A 139 1.74 8.73 3.91
C PHE A 139 2.84 8.01 3.13
N TYR A 140 3.75 8.79 2.54
CA TYR A 140 4.90 8.27 1.81
C TYR A 140 6.19 8.98 2.21
N SER A 141 7.34 8.39 1.92
CA SER A 141 8.64 9.01 2.18
C SER A 141 9.57 8.77 1.01
N LYS A 142 10.32 9.80 0.62
CA LYS A 142 11.40 9.66 -0.37
C LYS A 142 12.61 8.90 0.17
N GLN A 143 12.66 8.66 1.48
CA GLN A 143 13.72 7.90 2.17
C GLN A 143 13.31 6.44 2.39
N ASP A 144 12.11 6.06 1.96
CA ASP A 144 11.68 4.67 1.91
C ASP A 144 11.65 4.20 0.45
N TRP A 145 12.58 3.32 0.10
CA TRP A 145 12.72 2.82 -1.27
C TRP A 145 11.62 1.84 -1.66
N PHE A 146 10.84 1.38 -0.68
CA PHE A 146 9.68 0.53 -0.89
C PHE A 146 8.38 1.33 -0.86
N SER A 147 8.44 2.66 -0.90
CA SER A 147 7.27 3.54 -0.96
C SER A 147 7.37 4.52 -2.12
N THR A 148 6.24 4.71 -2.79
CA THR A 148 6.03 5.79 -3.75
C THR A 148 4.82 6.60 -3.31
N LYS A 149 4.72 7.83 -3.80
CA LYS A 149 3.51 8.62 -3.62
C LYS A 149 2.32 7.90 -4.27
N THR A 150 1.14 7.91 -3.66
CA THR A 150 -0.07 7.52 -4.40
C THR A 150 -0.46 8.64 -5.39
N PRO A 151 -0.64 8.34 -6.69
CA PRO A 151 -1.05 9.34 -7.67
C PRO A 151 -2.39 9.96 -7.26
N THR A 152 -2.47 11.30 -7.31
CA THR A 152 -3.71 12.01 -6.98
C THR A 152 -4.83 11.57 -7.93
N PRO A 153 -5.92 10.96 -7.42
CA PRO A 153 -7.01 10.49 -8.27
C PRO A 153 -7.69 11.66 -8.97
N ARG A 154 -7.94 11.54 -10.27
CA ARG A 154 -8.63 12.56 -11.07
C ARG A 154 -10.14 12.43 -10.92
N SER A 155 -10.65 12.72 -9.72
CA SER A 155 -12.07 12.64 -9.38
C SER A 155 -12.60 13.98 -8.86
N PRO A 156 -13.89 14.32 -9.08
CA PRO A 156 -14.54 15.43 -8.38
C PRO A 156 -14.48 15.30 -6.84
N HIS A 157 -14.34 14.08 -6.33
CA HIS A 157 -14.22 13.79 -4.90
C HIS A 157 -12.77 13.78 -4.38
N ALA A 158 -11.80 14.23 -5.19
CA ALA A 158 -10.39 14.29 -4.81
C ALA A 158 -10.11 15.10 -3.53
N THR A 159 -11.04 15.94 -3.08
CA THR A 159 -10.96 16.65 -1.79
C THR A 159 -10.94 15.71 -0.59
N LYS A 160 -11.44 14.47 -0.71
CA LYS A 160 -11.32 13.44 0.32
C LYS A 160 -9.90 12.87 0.42
N PHE A 161 -9.10 13.02 -0.63
CA PHE A 161 -7.76 12.44 -0.72
C PHE A 161 -6.68 13.48 -0.40
N SER A 162 -5.75 13.12 0.48
CA SER A 162 -4.55 13.90 0.72
C SER A 162 -3.31 13.01 0.71
N THR A 163 -2.19 13.58 0.29
CA THR A 163 -0.89 12.89 0.36
C THR A 163 0.04 13.69 1.25
N LEU A 164 0.62 13.05 2.25
CA LEU A 164 1.56 13.64 3.18
C LEU A 164 2.93 12.96 3.05
N GLN A 165 3.96 13.77 2.87
CA GLN A 165 5.33 13.27 2.88
C GLN A 165 5.85 13.21 4.33
N VAL A 166 6.27 12.03 4.77
CA VAL A 166 6.92 11.81 6.06
C VAL A 166 8.44 11.91 5.88
N GLN A 167 9.08 12.66 6.78
CA GLN A 167 10.54 12.79 6.83
C GLN A 167 11.08 11.75 7.80
N LEU A 168 11.57 10.63 7.27
CA LEU A 168 12.16 9.55 8.06
C LEU A 168 13.60 9.93 8.38
N ARG A 169 13.88 10.33 9.63
CA ARG A 169 15.25 10.65 10.07
C ARG A 169 16.09 9.38 10.19
N ALA A 170 16.53 8.84 9.06
CA ALA A 170 17.25 7.58 8.97
C ALA A 170 18.54 7.72 8.13
N PRO A 171 19.67 7.15 8.60
CA PRO A 171 20.90 7.05 7.81
C PRO A 171 20.68 6.32 6.48
N LEU A 172 21.53 6.61 5.48
CA LEU A 172 21.48 5.95 4.17
C LEU A 172 21.57 4.42 4.25
N SER A 173 22.34 3.88 5.20
CA SER A 173 22.40 2.43 5.43
C SER A 173 21.03 1.85 5.76
N LYS A 174 20.25 2.53 6.61
CA LYS A 174 18.88 2.12 6.96
C LYS A 174 17.90 2.23 5.79
N GLN A 175 18.10 3.23 4.93
CA GLN A 175 17.30 3.38 3.69
C GLN A 175 17.60 2.24 2.72
N LEU A 176 18.88 1.93 2.51
CA LEU A 176 19.35 0.82 1.66
C LEU A 176 18.83 -0.54 2.14
N THR A 177 18.83 -0.74 3.46
CA THR A 177 18.31 -1.97 4.09
C THR A 177 16.78 -2.05 4.07
N GLY A 178 16.05 -1.00 3.72
CA GLY A 178 14.59 -1.00 3.83
C GLY A 178 14.04 -0.95 5.26
N GLU A 179 14.90 -0.82 6.28
CA GLU A 179 14.46 -0.60 7.67
C GLU A 179 13.54 0.64 7.77
N THR A 180 13.73 1.63 6.89
CA THR A 180 12.87 2.81 6.82
C THR A 180 11.41 2.49 6.52
N HIS A 181 11.12 1.38 5.84
CA HIS A 181 9.76 0.95 5.53
C HIS A 181 8.95 0.59 6.78
N ALA A 182 9.61 0.16 7.86
CA ALA A 182 8.97 -0.15 9.15
C ALA A 182 8.82 1.09 10.05
N ILE A 183 9.53 2.19 9.77
CA ILE A 183 9.56 3.37 10.65
C ILE A 183 8.20 4.07 10.72
N TYR A 184 7.33 3.91 9.72
CA TYR A 184 5.97 4.46 9.74
C TYR A 184 5.18 4.12 11.00
N PHE A 185 5.36 2.91 11.56
CA PHE A 185 4.68 2.49 12.79
C PHE A 185 5.16 3.20 14.05
N PHE A 186 6.32 3.87 13.98
CA PHE A 186 6.96 4.53 15.11
C PHE A 186 7.06 6.04 14.92
N ASP A 187 6.58 6.59 13.80
CA ASP A 187 6.59 8.02 13.56
C ASP A 187 5.52 8.72 14.44
N PRO A 188 5.91 9.60 15.37
CA PRO A 188 4.95 10.22 16.29
C PRO A 188 3.92 11.10 15.58
N GLY A 189 4.29 11.74 14.46
CA GLY A 189 3.37 12.56 13.68
C GLY A 189 2.31 11.72 12.98
N LEU A 190 2.67 10.52 12.54
CA LEU A 190 1.72 9.57 11.98
C LEU A 190 0.83 8.96 13.08
N LEU A 191 1.43 8.57 14.20
CA LEU A 191 0.67 8.04 15.34
C LEU A 191 -0.33 9.06 15.88
N SER A 192 0.01 10.35 15.91
CA SER A 192 -0.95 11.39 16.31
C SER A 192 -2.11 11.47 15.31
N ARG A 193 -1.84 11.38 14.00
CA ARG A 193 -2.89 11.34 12.96
C ARG A 193 -3.81 10.13 13.10
N LEU A 194 -3.29 8.97 13.49
CA LEU A 194 -4.10 7.78 13.76
C LEU A 194 -5.10 8.00 14.90
N LEU A 195 -4.68 8.79 15.90
CA LEU A 195 -5.46 9.09 17.11
C LEU A 195 -6.31 10.36 16.99
N GLU A 196 -6.20 11.12 15.90
CA GLU A 196 -7.06 12.27 15.65
C GLU A 196 -8.51 11.80 15.40
N TRP A 197 -9.41 12.22 16.30
CA TRP A 197 -10.85 11.94 16.28
C TRP A 197 -11.59 13.02 15.50
#